data_AF-A0A2G2MYV7-F1
#
_entry.id   AF-A0A2G2MYV7-F1
#
_cell.length_a   1.000
_cell.length_b   1.000
_cell.length_c   1.000
_cell.angle_alpha   90.00
_cell.angle_beta   90.00
_cell.angle_gamma   90.00
#
_symmetry.space_group_name_H-M   'P 1'
#
loop_
_entity.id
_entity.type
_entity.pdbx_description
1 polymer ?
#
loop_
_entity_poly.entity_id
_entity_poly.type
_entity_poly.pdbx_seq_one_letter_code
_entity_poly.pdbx_strand_id
1 'polypeptide(L)'
;MKFISNIGKFIPNSVRILRPAIAVFIVGLMFSGCSTFGRNQKIQLAYVERPAETLYTSALEKMDNKRWDEAILFFDEVERQHPFSRWARRSMLMSSFAHYQSGDYDDAVAGAQRFISLHPGSDSTPYAYYLIAICHYEQIFDVGRDQGTTVLAEAALQQVVRRYPDSDYARDARLKLELTHDHLAGKEMDVGRYYLRQGQHLAAIGRFKSVVKKYETTSQVEEALHRLVEAYVSLGLIVEAKHVGSVLGYNYPSGEWYFDSYTLLSKYGVDLHEEINVEQDRGYWRRLKERLF
;
A
#
# COMPACT_ATOMS: atom_id res chain seq x y z
N MET A 1 -73.97 -39.71 -1.98
CA MET A 1 -73.90 -39.80 -0.50
C MET A 1 -73.13 -38.59 0.00
N LYS A 2 -73.75 -37.39 0.01
CA LYS A 2 -74.25 -36.73 1.23
C LYS A 2 -73.35 -36.96 2.45
N PHE A 3 -72.41 -36.04 2.71
CA PHE A 3 -72.41 -35.32 3.98
C PHE A 3 -71.79 -33.93 3.75
N ILE A 4 -72.64 -32.94 3.95
CA ILE A 4 -72.46 -31.53 3.67
C ILE A 4 -71.97 -30.86 4.97
N SER A 5 -71.14 -29.84 4.78
CA SER A 5 -71.07 -28.60 5.55
C SER A 5 -70.40 -28.58 6.93
N ASN A 6 -69.78 -27.41 7.11
CA ASN A 6 -69.86 -26.59 8.32
C ASN A 6 -68.70 -26.69 9.31
N ILE A 7 -67.52 -26.22 8.88
CA ILE A 7 -66.59 -25.53 9.79
C ILE A 7 -66.03 -24.29 9.09
N GLY A 8 -66.94 -23.45 8.62
CA GLY A 8 -66.64 -22.07 8.23
C GLY A 8 -67.42 -21.15 9.15
N LYS A 9 -66.70 -20.24 9.81
CA LYS A 9 -67.17 -19.16 10.71
C LYS A 9 -67.27 -19.55 12.18
N PHE A 10 -66.22 -19.26 12.95
CA PHE A 10 -66.30 -18.55 14.23
C PHE A 10 -64.86 -18.27 14.71
N ILE A 11 -64.18 -17.32 14.06
CA ILE A 11 -63.01 -16.67 14.66
C ILE A 11 -63.50 -15.26 15.04
N PRO A 12 -63.58 -14.91 16.33
CA PRO A 12 -64.10 -13.62 16.76
C PRO A 12 -63.22 -12.48 16.20
N ASN A 13 -63.85 -11.38 15.79
CA ASN A 13 -63.16 -10.22 15.19
C ASN A 13 -62.07 -9.61 16.10
N SER A 14 -62.11 -9.87 17.40
CA SER A 14 -61.05 -9.51 18.36
C SER A 14 -59.70 -10.18 18.07
N VAL A 15 -59.70 -11.39 17.50
CA VAL A 15 -58.47 -12.16 17.20
C VAL A 15 -57.83 -11.73 15.87
N ARG A 16 -58.63 -11.13 14.95
CA ARG A 16 -58.11 -10.58 13.68
C ARG A 16 -57.33 -9.28 13.87
N ILE A 17 -57.67 -8.48 14.88
CA ILE A 17 -56.96 -7.22 15.21
C ILE A 17 -55.77 -7.47 16.14
N LEU A 18 -55.80 -8.56 16.94
CA LEU A 18 -54.69 -8.94 17.82
C LEU A 18 -53.45 -9.45 17.05
N ARG A 19 -53.67 -10.12 15.91
CA ARG A 19 -52.60 -10.69 15.07
C ARG A 19 -51.61 -9.65 14.51
N PRO A 20 -52.03 -8.52 13.91
CA PRO A 20 -51.09 -7.48 13.49
C PRO A 20 -50.44 -6.77 14.69
N ALA A 21 -51.14 -6.62 15.82
CA ALA A 21 -50.59 -5.98 17.02
C ALA A 21 -49.45 -6.80 17.65
N ILE A 22 -49.57 -8.13 17.70
CA ILE A 22 -48.49 -9.02 18.18
C ILE A 22 -47.31 -9.02 17.20
N ALA A 23 -47.56 -8.97 15.89
CA ALA A 23 -46.49 -8.89 14.89
C ALA A 23 -45.70 -7.58 14.97
N VAL A 24 -46.37 -6.44 15.19
CA VAL A 24 -45.72 -5.13 15.36
C VAL A 24 -44.89 -5.08 16.66
N PHE A 25 -45.36 -5.71 17.74
CA PHE A 25 -44.61 -5.78 19.01
C PHE A 25 -43.35 -6.64 18.92
N ILE A 26 -43.39 -7.76 18.17
CA ILE A 26 -42.24 -8.63 17.94
C ILE A 26 -41.19 -7.95 17.04
N VAL A 27 -41.61 -7.21 16.01
CA VAL A 27 -40.70 -6.44 15.16
C VAL A 27 -40.05 -5.28 15.93
N GLY A 28 -40.77 -4.64 16.85
CA GLY A 28 -40.22 -3.60 17.73
C GLY A 28 -39.11 -4.11 18.67
N LEU A 29 -39.23 -5.34 19.16
CA LEU A 29 -38.19 -5.99 19.98
C LEU A 29 -36.94 -6.35 19.18
N MET A 30 -37.05 -6.55 17.86
CA MET A 30 -35.91 -6.88 17.00
C MET A 30 -35.06 -5.65 16.62
N PHE A 31 -35.58 -4.42 16.78
CA PHE A 31 -34.82 -3.19 16.50
C PHE A 31 -34.07 -2.61 17.71
N SER A 32 -34.29 -3.14 18.92
CA SER A 32 -33.61 -2.64 20.15
C SER A 32 -32.22 -3.26 20.39
N GLY A 33 -31.70 -4.09 19.49
CA GLY A 33 -30.47 -4.86 19.68
C GLY A 33 -29.15 -4.22 19.22
N CYS A 34 -29.17 -3.11 18.49
CA CYS A 34 -27.96 -2.61 17.81
C CYS A 34 -27.11 -1.57 18.58
N SER A 35 -27.41 -1.25 19.84
CA SER A 35 -26.62 -0.26 20.61
C SER A 35 -25.62 -0.85 21.60
N THR A 36 -25.61 -2.17 21.81
CA THR A 36 -24.82 -2.81 22.88
C THR A 36 -23.55 -3.51 22.41
N PHE A 37 -23.27 -3.60 21.11
CA PHE A 37 -22.15 -4.38 20.58
C PHE A 37 -20.92 -3.55 20.14
N GLY A 38 -20.88 -2.26 20.49
CA GLY A 38 -19.82 -1.33 20.05
C GLY A 38 -19.17 -0.53 21.17
N ARG A 39 -19.00 -1.09 22.37
CA ARG A 39 -18.27 -0.43 23.46
C ARG A 39 -16.85 -0.98 23.53
N ASN A 40 -15.94 -0.40 22.76
CA ASN A 40 -14.50 -0.47 23.05
C ASN A 40 -14.27 0.24 24.39
N GLN A 41 -14.40 -0.49 25.50
CA GLN A 41 -13.96 0.01 26.81
C GLN A 41 -12.44 0.09 26.75
N LYS A 42 -11.90 1.29 26.51
CA LYS A 42 -10.47 1.55 26.65
C LYS A 42 -10.07 1.17 28.07
N ILE A 43 -9.29 0.09 28.21
CA ILE A 43 -8.75 -0.33 29.49
C ILE A 43 -7.85 0.80 29.98
N GLN A 44 -8.16 1.38 31.14
CA GLN A 44 -7.32 2.38 31.79
C GLN A 44 -6.71 1.75 33.03
N LEU A 45 -5.38 1.75 33.11
CA LEU A 45 -4.70 1.32 34.32
C LEU A 45 -4.98 2.33 35.44
N ALA A 46 -5.32 1.82 36.63
CA ALA A 46 -5.38 2.67 37.81
C ALA A 46 -3.95 3.19 38.12
N TYR A 47 -3.83 4.49 38.41
CA TYR A 47 -2.55 5.09 38.79
C TYR A 47 -1.98 4.38 40.02
N VAL A 48 -0.84 3.72 39.85
CA VAL A 48 -0.06 3.14 40.95
C VAL A 48 1.40 3.47 40.67
N GLU A 49 2.01 4.28 41.53
CA GLU A 49 3.42 4.62 41.40
C GLU A 49 4.28 3.36 41.49
N ARG A 50 5.13 3.14 40.50
CA ARG A 50 6.04 1.99 40.41
C ARG A 50 7.37 2.42 39.81
N PRO A 51 8.49 1.74 40.13
CA PRO A 51 9.75 2.01 39.46
C PRO A 51 9.65 1.85 37.93
N ALA A 52 10.31 2.73 37.19
CA ALA A 52 10.31 2.73 35.73
C ALA A 52 10.69 1.37 35.12
N GLU A 53 11.69 0.70 35.70
CA GLU A 53 12.14 -0.63 35.29
C GLU A 53 11.06 -1.70 35.48
N THR A 54 10.31 -1.65 36.57
CA THR A 54 9.23 -2.60 36.85
C THR A 54 8.07 -2.43 35.87
N LEU A 55 7.70 -1.19 35.56
CA LEU A 55 6.67 -0.88 34.55
C LEU A 55 7.11 -1.35 33.17
N TYR A 56 8.34 -1.03 32.77
CA TYR A 56 8.91 -1.46 31.49
C TYR A 56 8.98 -2.99 31.36
N THR A 57 9.43 -3.68 32.41
CA THR A 57 9.50 -5.16 32.42
C THR A 57 8.10 -5.78 32.33
N SER A 58 7.12 -5.18 33.01
CA SER A 58 5.72 -5.61 32.89
C SER A 58 5.19 -5.41 31.47
N ALA A 59 5.51 -4.29 30.82
CA ALA A 59 5.14 -4.02 29.44
C ALA A 59 5.75 -5.07 28.48
N LEU A 60 7.04 -5.40 28.65
CA LEU A 60 7.69 -6.45 27.88
C LEU A 60 7.02 -7.82 28.08
N GLU A 61 6.67 -8.19 29.31
CA GLU A 61 5.95 -9.44 29.57
C GLU A 61 4.60 -9.48 28.84
N LYS A 62 3.86 -8.36 28.79
CA LYS A 62 2.61 -8.29 28.01
C LYS A 62 2.88 -8.44 26.51
N MET A 63 3.92 -7.79 26.02
CA MET A 63 4.34 -7.85 24.63
C MET A 63 4.74 -9.28 24.20
N ASP A 64 5.52 -9.98 25.03
CA ASP A 64 5.94 -11.37 24.79
C ASP A 64 4.74 -12.33 24.71
N ASN A 65 3.69 -12.04 25.48
CA ASN A 65 2.41 -12.75 25.46
C ASN A 65 1.45 -12.25 24.35
N LYS A 66 1.91 -11.38 23.44
CA LYS A 66 1.11 -10.76 22.36
C LYS A 66 -0.11 -9.98 22.85
N ARG A 67 -0.08 -9.49 24.10
CA ARG A 67 -1.10 -8.62 24.69
C ARG A 67 -0.74 -7.16 24.41
N TRP A 68 -0.86 -6.77 23.14
CA TRP A 68 -0.36 -5.49 22.63
C TRP A 68 -1.01 -4.28 23.33
N ASP A 69 -2.34 -4.26 23.45
CA ASP A 69 -3.07 -3.17 24.11
C ASP A 69 -2.61 -2.94 25.55
N GLU A 70 -2.37 -4.02 26.30
CA GLU A 70 -1.85 -3.89 27.66
C GLU A 70 -0.39 -3.46 27.69
N ALA A 71 0.44 -3.96 26.77
CA ALA A 71 1.83 -3.54 26.65
C ALA A 71 1.94 -2.03 26.40
N ILE A 72 1.12 -1.49 25.48
CA ILE A 72 1.00 -0.05 25.19
C ILE A 72 0.71 0.72 26.48
N LEU A 73 -0.32 0.32 27.23
CA LEU A 73 -0.70 0.99 28.49
C LEU A 73 0.46 1.03 29.50
N PHE A 74 1.21 -0.08 29.65
CA PHE A 74 2.35 -0.10 30.56
C PHE A 74 3.54 0.71 30.04
N PHE A 75 3.81 0.74 28.74
CA PHE A 75 4.85 1.59 28.16
C PHE A 75 4.53 3.09 28.32
N ASP A 76 3.29 3.48 28.05
CA ASP A 76 2.81 4.85 28.23
C ASP A 76 2.88 5.29 29.70
N GLU A 77 2.65 4.35 30.61
CA GLU A 77 2.77 4.58 32.05
C GLU A 77 4.23 4.85 32.48
N VAL A 78 5.22 4.23 31.83
CA VAL A 78 6.64 4.56 32.03
C VAL A 78 6.90 6.00 31.64
N GLU A 79 6.41 6.44 30.47
CA GLU A 79 6.57 7.83 30.03
C GLU A 79 5.87 8.82 30.95
N ARG A 80 4.67 8.48 31.40
CA ARG A 80 3.84 9.36 32.23
C ARG A 80 4.42 9.54 33.63
N GLN A 81 4.91 8.47 34.24
CA GLN A 81 5.49 8.52 35.59
C GLN A 81 6.96 8.95 35.59
N HIS A 82 7.75 8.55 34.58
CA HIS A 82 9.22 8.69 34.56
C HIS A 82 9.77 9.26 33.24
N PRO A 83 9.30 10.45 32.79
CA PRO A 83 9.54 10.97 31.43
C PRO A 83 11.01 11.19 31.07
N PHE A 84 11.89 11.44 32.06
CA PHE A 84 13.32 11.67 31.84
C PHE A 84 14.17 10.42 32.01
N SER A 85 13.56 9.27 32.31
CA SER A 85 14.29 8.01 32.49
C SER A 85 14.77 7.45 31.15
N ARG A 86 15.85 6.66 31.19
CA ARG A 86 16.29 5.86 30.03
C ARG A 86 15.20 4.90 29.54
N TRP A 87 14.30 4.49 30.43
CA TRP A 87 13.19 3.60 30.15
C TRP A 87 12.07 4.30 29.40
N ALA A 88 11.79 5.57 29.67
CA ALA A 88 10.78 6.34 28.92
C ALA A 88 11.12 6.43 27.43
N ARG A 89 12.38 6.75 27.10
CA ARG A 89 12.84 6.76 25.69
C ARG A 89 12.59 5.41 25.00
N ARG A 90 12.97 4.31 25.65
CA ARG A 90 12.76 2.96 25.12
C ARG A 90 11.26 2.63 25.01
N SER A 91 10.48 2.98 26.02
CA SER A 91 9.04 2.74 26.09
C SER A 91 8.30 3.42 24.96
N MET A 92 8.65 4.66 24.61
CA MET A 92 8.01 5.38 23.50
C MET A 92 8.15 4.62 22.16
N LEU A 93 9.33 4.07 21.88
CA LEU A 93 9.56 3.30 20.66
C LEU A 93 8.88 1.93 20.72
N MET A 94 8.90 1.27 21.88
CA MET A 94 8.24 -0.02 22.07
C MET A 94 6.72 0.08 22.05
N SER A 95 6.14 1.18 22.57
CA SER A 95 4.71 1.49 22.47
C SER A 95 4.31 1.65 21.01
N SER A 96 5.09 2.41 20.23
CA SER A 96 4.90 2.54 18.78
C SER A 96 4.98 1.20 18.05
N PHE A 97 5.92 0.33 18.43
CA PHE A 97 6.02 -1.02 17.87
C PHE A 97 4.83 -1.91 18.26
N ALA A 98 4.36 -1.81 19.50
CA ALA A 98 3.19 -2.56 19.95
C ALA A 98 1.92 -2.13 19.20
N HIS A 99 1.75 -0.83 18.91
CA HIS A 99 0.70 -0.33 18.02
C HIS A 99 0.80 -0.89 16.60
N TYR A 100 2.02 -0.99 16.05
CA TYR A 100 2.22 -1.64 14.75
C TYR A 100 1.76 -3.12 14.80
N GLN A 101 2.10 -3.85 15.87
CA GLN A 101 1.70 -5.25 16.02
C GLN A 101 0.21 -5.47 16.29
N SER A 102 -0.48 -4.48 16.88
CA SER A 102 -1.96 -4.50 17.02
C SER A 102 -2.68 -4.11 15.72
N GLY A 103 -1.96 -3.59 14.72
CA GLY A 103 -2.52 -3.08 13.46
C GLY A 103 -2.96 -1.62 13.52
N ASP A 104 -2.68 -0.92 14.63
CA ASP A 104 -2.97 0.50 14.83
C ASP A 104 -1.86 1.37 14.20
N TYR A 105 -1.74 1.30 12.88
CA TYR A 105 -0.64 1.91 12.13
C TYR A 105 -0.55 3.43 12.30
N ASP A 106 -1.67 4.13 12.41
CA ASP A 106 -1.68 5.59 12.57
C ASP A 106 -1.07 6.01 13.92
N ASP A 107 -1.41 5.30 15.00
CA ASP A 107 -0.85 5.54 16.33
C ASP A 107 0.63 5.15 16.39
N ALA A 108 1.01 4.06 15.72
CA ALA A 108 2.40 3.64 15.57
C ALA A 108 3.25 4.71 14.86
N VAL A 109 2.74 5.27 13.76
CA VAL A 109 3.39 6.34 13.00
C VAL A 109 3.53 7.61 13.85
N ALA A 110 2.46 8.02 14.54
CA ALA A 110 2.47 9.20 15.40
C ALA A 110 3.49 9.05 16.55
N GLY A 111 3.52 7.89 17.20
CA GLY A 111 4.48 7.57 18.26
C GLY A 111 5.93 7.57 17.76
N ALA A 112 6.20 6.96 16.61
CA ALA A 112 7.53 6.93 16.00
C ALA A 112 8.01 8.33 15.56
N GLN A 113 7.12 9.16 15.00
CA GLN A 113 7.43 10.55 14.66
C GLN A 113 7.75 11.40 15.90
N ARG A 114 6.99 11.19 16.99
CA ARG A 114 7.28 11.84 18.29
C ARG A 114 8.64 11.39 18.82
N PHE A 115 8.99 10.11 18.70
CA PHE A 115 10.30 9.60 19.08
C PHE A 115 11.43 10.29 18.31
N ILE A 116 11.32 10.37 16.98
CA ILE A 116 12.32 11.03 16.12
C ILE A 116 12.48 12.51 16.50
N SER A 117 11.36 13.19 16.79
CA SER A 117 11.35 14.62 17.13
C SER A 117 12.03 14.90 18.46
N LEU A 118 11.79 14.05 19.47
CA LEU A 118 12.36 14.22 20.81
C LEU A 118 13.78 13.67 20.94
N HIS A 119 14.15 12.65 20.15
CA HIS A 119 15.40 11.91 20.28
C HIS A 119 16.10 11.64 18.93
N PRO A 120 16.38 12.67 18.11
CA PRO A 120 16.91 12.46 16.75
C PRO A 120 18.28 11.76 16.71
N GLY A 121 19.12 11.94 17.72
CA GLY A 121 20.46 11.33 17.80
C GLY A 121 20.51 9.96 18.50
N SER A 122 19.37 9.32 18.75
CA SER A 122 19.33 8.00 19.39
C SER A 122 19.78 6.89 18.43
N ASP A 123 20.46 5.86 18.94
CA ASP A 123 20.84 4.66 18.15
C ASP A 123 19.62 3.94 17.56
N SER A 124 18.45 4.13 18.16
CA SER A 124 17.17 3.56 17.71
C SER A 124 16.41 4.44 16.71
N THR A 125 16.91 5.63 16.37
CA THR A 125 16.28 6.51 15.36
C THR A 125 16.13 5.83 13.99
N PRO A 126 17.12 5.08 13.47
CA PRO A 126 16.94 4.34 12.21
C PRO A 126 15.74 3.39 12.26
N TYR A 127 15.53 2.72 13.39
CA TYR A 127 14.38 1.84 13.58
C TYR A 127 13.06 2.61 13.60
N ALA A 128 12.98 3.78 14.24
CA ALA A 128 11.77 4.60 14.22
C ALA A 128 11.38 5.05 12.81
N TYR A 129 12.34 5.45 11.97
CA TYR A 129 12.06 5.77 10.55
C TYR A 129 11.58 4.53 9.79
N TYR A 130 12.21 3.38 10.04
CA TYR A 130 11.80 2.12 9.43
C TYR A 130 10.40 1.68 9.88
N LEU A 131 10.06 1.87 11.16
CA LEU A 131 8.73 1.58 11.71
C LEU A 131 7.63 2.39 11.01
N ILE A 132 7.86 3.68 10.75
CA ILE A 132 6.94 4.51 9.96
C ILE A 132 6.79 3.95 8.55
N ALA A 133 7.90 3.58 7.91
CA ALA A 133 7.90 3.06 6.55
C ALA A 133 7.12 1.74 6.43
N ILE A 134 7.32 0.81 7.37
CA ILE A 134 6.58 -0.47 7.36
C ILE A 134 5.10 -0.29 7.67
N CYS A 135 4.71 0.64 8.56
CA CYS A 135 3.31 0.93 8.82
C CYS A 135 2.56 1.33 7.53
N HIS A 136 3.15 2.23 6.73
CA HIS A 136 2.58 2.58 5.43
C HIS A 136 2.66 1.44 4.42
N TYR A 137 3.75 0.67 4.41
CA TYR A 137 3.93 -0.45 3.50
C TYR A 137 2.89 -1.57 3.71
N GLU A 138 2.59 -1.93 4.96
CA GLU A 138 1.58 -2.96 5.29
C GLU A 138 0.15 -2.52 4.92
N GLN A 139 -0.07 -1.23 4.70
CA GLN A 139 -1.33 -0.65 4.24
C GLN A 139 -1.42 -0.52 2.71
N ILE A 140 -0.42 -0.99 1.95
CA ILE A 140 -0.49 -1.05 0.49
C ILE A 140 -1.55 -2.08 0.08
N PHE A 141 -2.52 -1.63 -0.71
CA PHE A 141 -3.55 -2.49 -1.29
C PHE A 141 -3.23 -2.82 -2.76
N ASP A 142 -4.15 -3.56 -3.40
CA ASP A 142 -4.08 -3.87 -4.82
C ASP A 142 -3.95 -2.64 -5.72
N VAL A 143 -3.25 -2.82 -6.85
CA VAL A 143 -2.96 -1.81 -7.87
C VAL A 143 -4.24 -1.14 -8.39
N GLY A 144 -5.36 -1.87 -8.43
CA GLY A 144 -6.66 -1.32 -8.84
C GLY A 144 -7.16 -0.17 -7.96
N ARG A 145 -6.71 -0.03 -6.71
CA ARG A 145 -7.22 0.94 -5.72
C ARG A 145 -6.44 2.26 -5.72
N ASP A 146 -6.84 3.16 -4.83
CA ASP A 146 -6.12 4.40 -4.53
C ASP A 146 -4.70 4.10 -4.04
N GLN A 147 -3.73 4.90 -4.50
CA GLN A 147 -2.31 4.68 -4.25
C GLN A 147 -1.72 5.69 -3.24
N GLY A 148 -2.55 6.46 -2.53
CA GLY A 148 -2.08 7.46 -1.57
C GLY A 148 -1.15 6.86 -0.52
N THR A 149 -1.52 5.71 0.05
CA THR A 149 -0.69 5.00 1.02
C THR A 149 0.59 4.43 0.42
N THR A 150 0.54 3.93 -0.83
CA THR A 150 1.73 3.45 -1.55
C THR A 150 2.76 4.56 -1.75
N VAL A 151 2.31 5.78 -2.07
CA VAL A 151 3.18 6.97 -2.20
C VAL A 151 3.78 7.38 -0.84
N LEU A 152 3.01 7.28 0.24
CA LEU A 152 3.53 7.52 1.59
C LEU A 152 4.59 6.47 1.98
N ALA A 153 4.35 5.21 1.66
CA ALA A 153 5.31 4.11 1.87
C ALA A 153 6.60 4.35 1.08
N GLU A 154 6.49 4.70 -0.21
CA GLU A 154 7.64 5.03 -1.07
C GLU A 154 8.49 6.14 -0.43
N ALA A 155 7.87 7.25 -0.05
CA ALA A 155 8.56 8.39 0.55
C ALA A 155 9.24 8.02 1.87
N ALA A 156 8.57 7.25 2.73
CA ALA A 156 9.10 6.82 4.02
C ALA A 156 10.27 5.82 3.87
N LEU A 157 10.15 4.84 2.97
CA LEU A 157 11.22 3.88 2.66
C LEU A 157 12.45 4.61 2.09
N GLN A 158 12.25 5.57 1.19
CA GLN A 158 13.32 6.42 0.67
C GLN A 158 14.02 7.21 1.78
N GLN A 159 13.30 7.69 2.81
CA GLN A 159 13.95 8.35 3.95
C GLN A 159 14.88 7.40 4.70
N VAL A 160 14.50 6.15 4.93
CA VAL A 160 15.35 5.14 5.59
C VAL A 160 16.62 4.92 4.79
N VAL A 161 16.48 4.61 3.49
CA VAL A 161 17.61 4.31 2.61
C VAL A 161 18.56 5.50 2.45
N ARG A 162 18.01 6.72 2.35
CA ARG A 162 18.81 7.94 2.16
C ARG A 162 19.52 8.40 3.43
N ARG A 163 18.87 8.30 4.59
CA ARG A 163 19.41 8.81 5.86
C ARG A 163 20.31 7.80 6.56
N TYR A 164 20.00 6.52 6.44
CA TYR A 164 20.68 5.44 7.17
C TYR A 164 21.08 4.29 6.23
N PRO A 165 21.84 4.56 5.15
CA PRO A 165 22.12 3.58 4.09
C PRO A 165 22.81 2.29 4.58
N ASP A 166 23.60 2.39 5.65
CA ASP A 166 24.39 1.28 6.20
C ASP A 166 23.69 0.55 7.35
N SER A 167 22.47 0.96 7.73
CA SER A 167 21.69 0.28 8.77
C SER A 167 21.13 -1.06 8.27
N ASP A 168 20.92 -2.00 9.19
CA ASP A 168 20.28 -3.29 8.88
C ASP A 168 18.88 -3.09 8.24
N TYR A 169 18.17 -2.04 8.66
CA TYR A 169 16.86 -1.66 8.14
C TYR A 169 16.90 -1.15 6.70
N ALA A 170 18.00 -0.56 6.25
CA ALA A 170 18.11 -0.05 4.89
C ALA A 170 18.18 -1.17 3.85
N ARG A 171 18.64 -2.38 4.22
CA ARG A 171 18.61 -3.52 3.30
C ARG A 171 17.18 -3.93 3.00
N ASP A 172 16.37 -4.14 4.04
CA ASP A 172 14.96 -4.49 3.88
C ASP A 172 14.17 -3.35 3.21
N ALA A 173 14.41 -2.10 3.62
CA ALA A 173 13.74 -0.94 3.03
C ALA A 173 14.00 -0.79 1.52
N ARG A 174 15.21 -1.14 1.03
CA ARG A 174 15.50 -1.14 -0.41
C ARG A 174 14.66 -2.16 -1.17
N LEU A 175 14.54 -3.38 -0.64
CA LEU A 175 13.71 -4.42 -1.25
C LEU A 175 12.25 -4.00 -1.27
N LYS A 176 11.73 -3.51 -0.15
CA LYS A 176 10.35 -3.01 -0.06
C LYS A 176 10.12 -1.80 -0.98
N LEU A 177 11.11 -0.93 -1.17
CA LEU A 177 11.03 0.20 -2.09
C LEU A 177 10.93 -0.27 -3.54
N GLU A 178 11.68 -1.29 -3.94
CA GLU A 178 11.58 -1.90 -5.26
C GLU A 178 10.19 -2.49 -5.52
N LEU A 179 9.64 -3.24 -4.54
CA LEU A 179 8.28 -3.75 -4.61
C LEU A 179 7.24 -2.62 -4.68
N THR A 180 7.43 -1.55 -3.90
CA THR A 180 6.55 -0.37 -3.92
C THR A 180 6.57 0.32 -5.28
N HIS A 181 7.75 0.47 -5.89
CA HIS A 181 7.88 1.01 -7.24
C HIS A 181 7.20 0.12 -8.28
N ASP A 182 7.31 -1.22 -8.17
CA ASP A 182 6.64 -2.14 -9.10
C ASP A 182 5.11 -2.01 -9.02
N HIS A 183 4.55 -1.86 -7.81
CA HIS A 183 3.13 -1.57 -7.61
C HIS A 183 2.69 -0.25 -8.26
N LEU A 184 3.46 0.82 -8.06
CA LEU A 184 3.16 2.14 -8.64
C LEU A 184 3.31 2.13 -10.18
N ALA A 185 4.31 1.41 -10.69
CA ALA A 185 4.48 1.19 -12.12
C ALA A 185 3.30 0.40 -12.70
N GLY A 186 2.85 -0.66 -12.00
CA GLY A 186 1.67 -1.43 -12.36
C GLY A 186 0.43 -0.56 -12.50
N LYS A 187 0.24 0.44 -11.61
CA LYS A 187 -0.87 1.39 -11.69
C LYS A 187 -0.84 2.20 -12.98
N GLU A 188 0.33 2.75 -13.30
CA GLU A 188 0.51 3.53 -14.53
C GLU A 188 0.30 2.65 -15.76
N MET A 189 0.77 1.40 -15.73
CA MET A 189 0.52 0.42 -16.79
C MET A 189 -0.96 0.09 -16.96
N ASP A 190 -1.70 -0.13 -15.88
CA ASP A 190 -3.15 -0.41 -15.95
C ASP A 190 -3.92 0.74 -16.60
N VAL A 191 -3.63 1.97 -16.19
CA VAL A 191 -4.25 3.18 -16.75
C VAL A 191 -3.80 3.39 -18.20
N GLY A 192 -2.52 3.18 -18.50
CA GLY A 192 -1.98 3.27 -19.85
C GLY A 192 -2.61 2.27 -20.81
N ARG A 193 -2.72 1.00 -20.40
CA ARG A 193 -3.41 -0.07 -21.15
C ARG A 193 -4.88 0.26 -21.38
N TYR A 194 -5.57 0.83 -20.39
CA TYR A 194 -6.94 1.29 -20.56
C TYR A 194 -7.02 2.35 -21.66
N TYR A 195 -6.20 3.40 -21.61
CA TYR A 195 -6.21 4.45 -22.64
C TYR A 195 -5.85 3.94 -24.03
N LEU A 196 -4.86 3.04 -24.11
CA LEU A 196 -4.45 2.44 -25.38
C LEU A 196 -5.61 1.66 -26.03
N ARG A 197 -6.34 0.85 -25.26
CA ARG A 197 -7.53 0.12 -25.75
C ARG A 197 -8.67 1.05 -26.20
N GLN A 198 -8.76 2.25 -25.63
CA GLN A 198 -9.75 3.25 -26.01
C GLN A 198 -9.30 4.13 -27.21
N GLY A 199 -8.14 3.86 -27.81
CA GLY A 199 -7.58 4.67 -28.89
C GLY A 199 -7.04 6.04 -28.43
N GLN A 200 -6.92 6.26 -27.11
CA GLN A 200 -6.40 7.51 -26.54
C GLN A 200 -4.87 7.45 -26.44
N HIS A 201 -4.20 7.37 -27.60
CA HIS A 201 -2.76 7.09 -27.68
C HIS A 201 -1.89 8.13 -26.96
N LEU A 202 -2.22 9.43 -27.03
CA LEU A 202 -1.45 10.48 -26.34
C LEU A 202 -1.50 10.34 -24.82
N ALA A 203 -2.67 9.99 -24.26
CA ALA A 203 -2.82 9.76 -22.83
C ALA A 203 -2.06 8.49 -22.40
N ALA A 204 -2.14 7.43 -23.20
CA ALA A 204 -1.39 6.19 -22.98
C ALA A 204 0.13 6.42 -22.98
N ILE A 205 0.65 7.18 -23.95
CA ILE A 205 2.07 7.55 -24.04
C ILE A 205 2.53 8.24 -22.74
N GLY A 206 1.76 9.20 -22.22
CA GLY A 206 2.11 9.88 -20.97
C GLY A 206 2.25 8.92 -19.78
N ARG A 207 1.40 7.89 -19.71
CA ARG A 207 1.43 6.85 -18.67
C ARG A 207 2.66 5.94 -18.80
N PHE A 208 2.89 5.38 -19.98
CA PHE A 208 4.03 4.50 -20.21
C PHE A 208 5.38 5.23 -20.09
N LYS A 209 5.46 6.49 -20.54
CA LYS A 209 6.64 7.33 -20.30
C LYS A 209 6.90 7.53 -18.81
N SER A 210 5.86 7.67 -17.99
CA SER A 210 6.01 7.81 -16.55
C SER A 210 6.60 6.56 -15.91
N VAL A 211 6.21 5.37 -16.38
CA VAL A 211 6.82 4.09 -15.96
C VAL A 211 8.31 4.06 -16.27
N VAL A 212 8.67 4.31 -17.53
CA VAL A 212 10.08 4.29 -17.96
C VAL A 212 10.91 5.36 -17.27
N LYS A 213 10.34 6.52 -16.94
CA LYS A 213 11.08 7.63 -16.33
C LYS A 213 11.28 7.46 -14.82
N LYS A 214 10.25 7.01 -14.11
CA LYS A 214 10.23 7.00 -12.63
C LYS A 214 10.56 5.63 -12.05
N TYR A 215 10.25 4.56 -12.76
CA TYR A 215 10.29 3.19 -12.25
C TYR A 215 11.19 2.30 -13.10
N GLU A 216 12.37 2.83 -13.49
CA GLU A 216 13.33 2.22 -14.42
C GLU A 216 13.81 0.81 -14.06
N THR A 217 13.74 0.42 -12.79
CA THR A 217 14.21 -0.88 -12.29
C THR A 217 13.09 -1.92 -12.18
N THR A 218 11.85 -1.55 -12.50
CA THR A 218 10.69 -2.43 -12.30
C THR A 218 10.49 -3.40 -13.47
N SER A 219 9.75 -4.49 -13.20
CA SER A 219 9.41 -5.49 -14.21
C SER A 219 8.53 -4.93 -15.33
N GLN A 220 7.85 -3.81 -15.07
CA GLN A 220 6.89 -3.17 -15.97
C GLN A 220 7.54 -2.37 -17.12
N VAL A 221 8.84 -2.08 -17.04
CA VAL A 221 9.53 -1.20 -17.99
C VAL A 221 9.56 -1.79 -19.39
N GLU A 222 9.76 -3.11 -19.50
CA GLU A 222 9.86 -3.79 -20.79
C GLU A 222 8.53 -3.70 -21.57
N GLU A 223 7.41 -4.02 -20.92
CA GLU A 223 6.08 -3.85 -21.51
C GLU A 223 5.81 -2.38 -21.83
N ALA A 224 6.13 -1.44 -20.91
CA ALA A 224 5.90 -0.01 -21.12
C ALA A 224 6.57 0.51 -22.39
N LEU A 225 7.81 0.09 -22.65
CA LEU A 225 8.53 0.44 -23.88
C LEU A 225 7.84 -0.12 -25.13
N HIS A 226 7.40 -1.38 -25.11
CA HIS A 226 6.65 -1.95 -26.22
C HIS A 226 5.32 -1.21 -26.47
N ARG A 227 4.55 -0.92 -25.41
CA ARG A 227 3.29 -0.17 -25.54
C ARG A 227 3.49 1.25 -26.07
N LEU A 228 4.64 1.87 -25.79
CA LEU A 228 5.03 3.13 -26.42
C LEU A 228 5.28 2.96 -27.93
N VAL A 229 5.96 1.89 -28.35
CA VAL A 229 6.12 1.56 -29.78
C VAL A 229 4.76 1.43 -30.44
N GLU A 230 3.84 0.64 -29.86
CA GLU A 230 2.46 0.49 -30.38
C GLU A 230 1.72 1.82 -30.51
N ALA A 231 1.79 2.67 -29.47
CA ALA A 231 1.11 3.95 -29.46
C ALA A 231 1.71 4.93 -30.48
N TYR A 232 3.04 4.99 -30.62
CA TYR A 232 3.68 5.84 -31.63
C TYR A 232 3.39 5.36 -33.06
N VAL A 233 3.43 4.06 -33.31
CA VAL A 233 3.05 3.48 -34.61
C VAL A 233 1.60 3.82 -34.95
N SER A 234 0.69 3.71 -33.98
CA SER A 234 -0.74 4.04 -34.17
C SER A 234 -0.98 5.51 -34.55
N LEU A 235 -0.08 6.41 -34.15
CA LEU A 235 -0.08 7.83 -34.50
C LEU A 235 0.69 8.15 -35.79
N GLY A 236 1.33 7.17 -36.42
CA GLY A 236 2.20 7.36 -37.60
C GLY A 236 3.58 7.94 -37.27
N LEU A 237 3.96 7.96 -36.00
CA LEU A 237 5.23 8.49 -35.49
C LEU A 237 6.32 7.40 -35.50
N ILE A 238 6.68 6.95 -36.71
CA ILE A 238 7.56 5.79 -36.90
C ILE A 238 8.98 6.05 -36.39
N VAL A 239 9.47 7.29 -36.47
CA VAL A 239 10.82 7.66 -35.99
C VAL A 239 10.91 7.53 -34.48
N GLU A 240 9.91 8.03 -33.76
CA GLU A 240 9.78 7.92 -32.31
C GLU A 240 9.63 6.46 -31.88
N ALA A 241 8.77 5.70 -32.59
CA ALA A 241 8.59 4.28 -32.35
C ALA A 241 9.90 3.51 -32.52
N LYS A 242 10.67 3.80 -33.58
CA LYS A 242 12.00 3.23 -33.80
C LYS A 242 12.92 3.52 -32.62
N HIS A 243 13.04 4.78 -32.20
CA HIS A 243 13.92 5.16 -31.10
C HIS A 243 13.58 4.42 -29.80
N VAL A 244 12.29 4.30 -29.46
CA VAL A 244 11.85 3.55 -28.29
C VAL A 244 12.14 2.05 -28.45
N GLY A 245 11.86 1.48 -29.63
CA GLY A 245 12.15 0.08 -29.95
C GLY A 245 13.65 -0.25 -29.87
N SER A 246 14.51 0.67 -30.28
CA SER A 246 15.97 0.52 -30.14
C SER A 246 16.40 0.53 -28.66
N VAL A 247 15.81 1.39 -27.83
CA VAL A 247 16.05 1.38 -26.37
C VAL A 247 15.57 0.06 -25.75
N LEU A 248 14.41 -0.44 -26.18
CA LEU A 248 13.90 -1.74 -25.73
C LEU A 248 14.85 -2.87 -26.10
N GLY A 249 15.25 -2.99 -27.37
CA GLY A 249 16.14 -4.06 -27.80
C GLY A 249 17.56 -3.96 -27.25
N TYR A 250 18.07 -2.76 -26.97
CA TYR A 250 19.37 -2.60 -26.32
C TYR A 250 19.37 -3.13 -24.88
N ASN A 251 18.30 -2.90 -24.12
CA ASN A 251 18.22 -3.31 -22.71
C ASN A 251 17.64 -4.73 -22.53
N TYR A 252 16.74 -5.17 -23.42
CA TYR A 252 15.98 -6.42 -23.33
C TYR A 252 15.99 -7.20 -24.68
N PRO A 253 17.17 -7.55 -25.22
CA PRO A 253 17.31 -8.13 -26.57
C PRO A 253 16.64 -9.50 -26.76
N SER A 254 16.39 -10.23 -25.67
CA SER A 254 15.79 -11.57 -25.68
C SER A 254 14.36 -11.59 -25.11
N GLY A 255 13.78 -10.41 -24.87
CA GLY A 255 12.45 -10.26 -24.30
C GLY A 255 11.32 -10.53 -25.29
N GLU A 256 10.17 -11.01 -24.80
CA GLU A 256 8.96 -11.21 -25.62
C GLU A 256 8.51 -9.88 -26.23
N TRP A 257 8.53 -8.81 -25.44
CA TRP A 257 8.14 -7.46 -25.85
C TRP A 257 9.06 -6.88 -26.93
N TYR A 258 10.34 -7.24 -26.92
CA TYR A 258 11.26 -6.87 -27.99
C TYR A 258 10.88 -7.56 -29.30
N PHE A 259 10.61 -8.87 -29.27
CA PHE A 259 10.19 -9.62 -30.45
C PHE A 259 8.91 -9.05 -31.07
N ASP A 260 7.93 -8.70 -30.25
CA ASP A 260 6.68 -8.08 -30.70
C ASP A 260 6.93 -6.70 -31.33
N SER A 261 7.80 -5.89 -30.71
CA SER A 261 8.17 -4.57 -31.24
C SER A 261 8.93 -4.66 -32.56
N TYR A 262 9.85 -5.62 -32.69
CA TYR A 262 10.57 -5.91 -33.93
C TYR A 262 9.59 -6.34 -35.04
N THR A 263 8.68 -7.26 -34.73
CA THR A 263 7.67 -7.75 -35.67
C THR A 263 6.71 -6.64 -36.10
N LEU A 264 6.35 -5.73 -35.19
CA LEU A 264 5.50 -4.59 -35.51
C LEU A 264 6.21 -3.59 -36.43
N LEU A 265 7.44 -3.20 -36.08
CA LEU A 265 8.19 -2.16 -36.79
C LEU A 265 8.72 -2.62 -38.16
N SER A 266 9.02 -3.90 -38.34
CA SER A 266 9.40 -4.46 -39.64
C SER A 266 8.32 -4.26 -40.72
N LYS A 267 7.04 -4.24 -40.34
CA LYS A 267 5.92 -3.92 -41.25
C LYS A 267 5.96 -2.50 -41.81
N TYR A 268 6.70 -1.62 -41.14
CA TYR A 268 6.92 -0.22 -41.54
C TYR A 268 8.32 0.01 -42.11
N GLY A 269 9.05 -1.06 -42.46
CA GLY A 269 10.39 -0.98 -43.04
C GLY A 269 11.48 -0.63 -42.04
N VAL A 270 11.24 -0.81 -40.74
CA VAL A 270 12.23 -0.58 -39.68
C VAL A 270 12.78 -1.92 -39.18
N ASP A 271 14.07 -2.16 -39.39
CA ASP A 271 14.80 -3.29 -38.81
C ASP A 271 15.48 -2.85 -37.51
N LEU A 272 14.91 -3.22 -36.36
CA LEU A 272 15.52 -2.88 -35.07
C LEU A 272 16.84 -3.62 -34.82
N HIS A 273 17.04 -4.80 -35.40
CA HIS A 273 18.25 -5.58 -35.16
C HIS A 273 19.46 -4.92 -35.83
N GLU A 274 19.27 -4.38 -37.04
CA GLU A 274 20.28 -3.56 -37.70
C GLU A 274 20.58 -2.30 -36.87
N GLU A 275 19.55 -1.57 -36.45
CA GLU A 275 19.69 -0.31 -35.70
C GLU A 275 20.45 -0.44 -34.38
N ILE A 276 20.28 -1.56 -33.66
CA ILE A 276 20.99 -1.82 -32.39
C ILE A 276 22.45 -2.18 -32.62
N ASN A 277 22.76 -2.84 -33.74
CA ASN A 277 24.11 -3.32 -34.08
C ASN A 277 24.98 -2.26 -34.77
N VAL A 278 24.42 -1.12 -35.19
CA VAL A 278 25.20 0.02 -35.71
C VAL A 278 26.15 0.52 -34.63
N GLU A 279 27.41 0.78 -34.98
CA GLU A 279 28.40 1.34 -34.05
C GLU A 279 27.98 2.75 -33.63
N GLN A 280 27.69 2.93 -32.33
CA GLN A 280 27.21 4.18 -31.77
C GLN A 280 28.29 4.86 -30.91
N ASP A 281 28.26 6.19 -30.86
CA ASP A 281 29.10 6.97 -29.97
C ASP A 281 28.88 6.61 -28.49
N ARG A 282 29.96 6.71 -27.69
CA ARG A 282 29.88 6.51 -26.24
C ARG A 282 28.79 7.40 -25.63
N GLY A 283 27.86 6.78 -24.91
CA GLY A 283 26.76 7.46 -24.23
C GLY A 283 25.55 7.81 -25.12
N TYR A 284 25.50 7.35 -26.37
CA TYR A 284 24.34 7.51 -27.26
C TYR A 284 23.02 7.08 -26.59
N TRP A 285 22.97 5.86 -26.05
CA TRP A 285 21.76 5.30 -25.44
C TRP A 285 21.26 6.11 -24.23
N ARG A 286 22.18 6.65 -23.42
CA ARG A 286 21.84 7.53 -22.31
C ARG A 286 21.17 8.82 -22.79
N ARG A 287 21.78 9.50 -23.77
CA ARG A 287 21.20 10.73 -24.37
C ARG A 287 19.87 10.47 -25.05
N LEU A 288 19.74 9.33 -25.72
CA LEU A 288 18.49 8.93 -26.37
C LEU A 288 17.38 8.75 -25.34
N LYS A 289 17.66 8.02 -24.24
CA LYS A 289 16.72 7.85 -23.13
C LYS A 289 16.31 9.19 -22.52
N GLU A 290 17.26 10.08 -22.22
CA GLU A 290 16.99 11.43 -21.69
C GLU A 290 16.14 12.29 -22.62
N ARG A 291 16.31 12.16 -23.95
CA ARG A 291 15.47 12.87 -24.93
C ARG A 291 14.05 12.31 -24.97
N LEU A 292 13.90 11.00 -24.85
CA LEU A 292 12.62 10.32 -24.98
C LEU A 292 11.76 10.45 -23.73
N PHE A 293 12.34 10.54 -22.53
CA PHE A 293 11.64 10.41 -21.24
C PHE A 293 11.89 11.61 -20.30
#